data_AF-A0A9E5KUT2-F1
#
_entry.id   AF-A0A9E5KUT2-F1
#
_cell.length_a   1.000
_cell.length_b   1.000
_cell.length_c   1.000
_cell.angle_alpha   90.00
_cell.angle_beta   90.00
_cell.angle_gamma   90.00
#
_symmetry.space_group_name_H-M   'P 1'
#
loop_
_entity.id
_entity.type
_entity.pdbx_description
1 polymer ?
#
loop_
_entity_poly.entity_id
_entity_poly.type
_entity_poly.pdbx_seq_one_letter_code
_entity_poly.pdbx_strand_id
1 'polypeptide(L)'
;MKEQRNWQFLLAKDTDLRTCEACFAPYSLFWECREEISEGSLYYPEDVLIAFLRYYVSENRLEVYTIGSQEELLLRFFEHPPFLALFQNPVNHGLDALYKAIKQSNTLEQQLALVRHFCFLAKFVLPLLDASHKKRLRLLCKRQKKLTKELVVESLFTTYELQEFFNRQKLKTTREKFEQAFSGIDWEEMASLTQQCAFMLGQFPLEEKELKAQRSLVEAVQKVHSENDIKALKKVYKAVKRRLDFLSMSMAAPTEDLLQLEEVLGSWYSLIVFQDRLLKLDNPPMTVMQVMVKVQLDIQIKLDAFRALTSELWEDSQ
;
A
#
# COMPACT_ATOMS: atom_id res chain seq x y z
N MET A 1 33.72 9.91 -15.37
CA MET A 1 33.02 8.63 -15.62
C MET A 1 31.57 8.85 -15.25
N LYS A 2 30.62 8.72 -16.19
CA LYS A 2 29.19 8.73 -15.87
C LYS A 2 28.88 7.41 -15.17
N GLU A 3 28.13 7.45 -14.08
CA GLU A 3 27.68 6.25 -13.35
C GLU A 3 26.96 5.31 -14.32
N GLN A 4 27.43 4.06 -14.45
CA GLN A 4 26.67 3.03 -15.13
C GLN A 4 25.41 2.76 -14.32
N ARG A 5 24.24 2.96 -14.92
CA ARG A 5 22.98 2.56 -14.30
C ARG A 5 22.76 1.07 -14.54
N ASN A 6 22.61 0.35 -13.44
CA ASN A 6 22.14 -1.03 -13.41
C ASN A 6 20.64 -1.02 -13.13
N TRP A 7 19.85 -1.62 -14.02
CA TRP A 7 18.43 -1.80 -13.85
C TRP A 7 18.15 -3.27 -13.49
N GLN A 8 17.48 -3.50 -12.37
CA GLN A 8 17.10 -4.86 -11.94
C GLN A 8 15.58 -5.03 -12.07
N PHE A 9 15.15 -6.16 -12.62
CA PHE A 9 13.77 -6.50 -12.90
C PHE A 9 13.41 -7.85 -12.32
N LEU A 10 12.25 -7.93 -11.65
CA LEU A 10 11.67 -9.20 -11.24
C LEU A 10 10.62 -9.63 -12.27
N LEU A 11 10.77 -10.84 -12.81
CA LEU A 11 9.93 -11.40 -13.85
C LEU A 11 8.80 -12.25 -13.26
N ALA A 12 7.81 -12.55 -14.10
CA ALA A 12 6.72 -13.46 -13.79
C ALA A 12 7.21 -14.85 -13.36
N LYS A 13 6.55 -15.47 -12.38
CA LYS A 13 6.72 -16.91 -12.12
C LYS A 13 6.46 -17.66 -13.42
N ASP A 14 7.40 -18.54 -13.78
CA ASP A 14 7.45 -19.31 -15.02
C ASP A 14 7.91 -18.54 -16.27
N THR A 15 8.49 -17.34 -16.12
CA THR A 15 9.19 -16.68 -17.23
C THR A 15 10.45 -17.47 -17.59
N ASP A 16 10.44 -18.13 -18.74
CA ASP A 16 11.64 -18.77 -19.27
C ASP A 16 12.49 -17.78 -20.10
N LEU A 17 13.71 -18.17 -20.40
CA LEU A 17 14.64 -17.36 -21.18
C LEU A 17 14.07 -17.01 -22.57
N ARG A 18 13.29 -17.92 -23.18
CA ARG A 18 12.69 -17.74 -24.51
C ARG A 18 11.59 -16.68 -24.52
N THR A 19 10.77 -16.66 -23.48
CA THR A 19 9.75 -15.62 -23.29
C THR A 19 10.42 -14.27 -23.09
N CYS A 20 11.51 -14.24 -22.30
CA CYS A 20 12.33 -13.05 -22.12
C CYS A 20 12.89 -12.55 -23.46
N GLU A 21 13.52 -13.43 -24.24
CA GLU A 21 14.06 -13.14 -25.58
C GLU A 21 13.04 -12.53 -26.53
N ALA A 22 11.85 -13.14 -26.63
CA ALA A 22 10.79 -12.69 -27.53
C ALA A 22 10.34 -11.25 -27.23
N CYS A 23 10.39 -10.84 -25.97
CA CYS A 23 9.98 -9.52 -25.54
C CYS A 23 10.99 -8.41 -25.84
N PHE A 24 12.23 -8.77 -26.18
CA PHE A 24 13.25 -7.83 -26.63
C PHE A 24 13.17 -7.47 -28.12
N ALA A 25 12.28 -8.08 -28.90
CA ALA A 25 12.05 -7.65 -30.27
C ALA A 25 11.69 -6.15 -30.33
N PRO A 26 12.33 -5.35 -31.22
CA PRO A 26 13.16 -5.75 -32.37
C PRO A 26 14.68 -5.78 -32.12
N TYR A 27 15.14 -5.74 -30.87
CA TYR A 27 16.57 -5.76 -30.54
C TYR A 27 17.14 -7.15 -30.79
N SER A 28 18.39 -7.19 -31.25
CA SER A 28 19.13 -8.44 -31.39
C SER A 28 19.75 -8.82 -30.05
N LEU A 29 19.56 -10.08 -29.68
CA LEU A 29 20.02 -10.65 -28.43
C LEU A 29 21.01 -11.77 -28.69
N PHE A 30 22.08 -11.79 -27.89
CA PHE A 30 22.99 -12.92 -27.81
C PHE A 30 23.11 -13.33 -26.35
N TRP A 31 22.78 -14.58 -26.04
CA TRP A 31 22.90 -15.16 -24.70
C TRP A 31 24.01 -16.21 -24.63
N GLU A 32 24.71 -16.23 -23.51
CA GLU A 32 25.45 -17.36 -23.00
C GLU A 32 24.60 -18.01 -21.89
N CYS A 33 23.93 -19.11 -22.22
CA CYS A 33 23.00 -19.77 -21.32
C CYS A 33 23.75 -20.66 -20.32
N ARG A 34 23.53 -20.45 -19.02
CA ARG A 34 23.95 -21.37 -17.95
C ARG A 34 22.77 -21.71 -17.05
N GLU A 35 22.87 -22.81 -16.31
CA GLU A 35 21.77 -23.38 -15.54
C GLU A 35 21.17 -22.40 -14.52
N GLU A 36 22.00 -21.59 -13.85
CA GLU A 36 21.53 -20.65 -12.82
C GLU A 36 21.50 -19.20 -13.29
N ILE A 37 22.45 -18.81 -14.15
CA ILE A 37 22.64 -17.43 -14.61
C ILE A 37 22.95 -17.43 -16.11
N SER A 38 22.09 -16.79 -16.89
CA SER A 38 22.34 -16.54 -18.31
C SER A 38 22.80 -15.10 -18.51
N GLU A 39 23.90 -14.89 -19.24
CA GLU A 39 24.43 -13.55 -19.51
C GLU A 39 24.24 -13.21 -20.98
N GLY A 40 23.92 -11.96 -21.31
CA GLY A 40 23.60 -11.60 -22.67
C GLY A 40 23.98 -10.18 -23.06
N SER A 41 23.89 -9.90 -24.34
CA SER A 41 24.17 -8.59 -24.93
C SER A 41 23.02 -8.17 -25.84
N LEU A 42 22.59 -6.92 -25.68
CA LEU A 42 21.44 -6.33 -26.37
C LEU A 42 21.93 -5.29 -27.39
N TYR A 43 21.53 -5.46 -28.66
CA TYR A 43 21.95 -4.61 -29.77
C TYR A 43 20.77 -3.93 -30.48
N TYR A 44 20.90 -2.65 -30.84
CA TYR A 44 19.95 -1.97 -31.73
C TYR A 44 20.50 -0.67 -32.39
N PRO A 45 20.47 -0.56 -33.74
CA PRO A 45 20.32 -1.65 -34.73
C PRO A 45 21.47 -2.68 -34.58
N GLU A 46 21.46 -3.78 -35.35
CA GLU A 46 22.22 -5.05 -35.11
C GLU A 46 23.69 -4.94 -34.65
N ASP A 47 24.38 -3.84 -34.92
CA ASP A 47 25.79 -3.63 -34.57
C ASP A 47 26.05 -2.69 -33.37
N VAL A 48 25.01 -2.05 -32.82
CA VAL A 48 25.17 -1.09 -31.72
C VAL A 48 24.80 -1.76 -30.41
N LEU A 49 25.81 -2.11 -29.61
CA LEU A 49 25.62 -2.61 -28.25
C LEU A 49 25.01 -1.51 -27.37
N ILE A 50 23.88 -1.82 -26.72
CA ILE A 50 23.12 -0.88 -25.89
C ILE A 50 23.17 -1.27 -24.42
N ALA A 51 23.13 -2.57 -24.13
CA ALA A 51 23.17 -3.06 -22.77
C ALA A 51 23.76 -4.47 -22.66
N PHE A 52 24.29 -4.79 -21.48
CA PHE A 52 24.50 -6.16 -21.06
C PHE A 52 23.32 -6.63 -20.21
N LEU A 53 22.96 -7.89 -20.35
CA LEU A 53 21.86 -8.52 -19.64
C LEU A 53 22.39 -9.63 -18.74
N ARG A 54 21.76 -9.82 -17.58
CA ARG A 54 22.00 -10.99 -16.74
C ARG A 54 20.69 -11.52 -16.20
N TYR A 55 20.32 -12.74 -16.56
CA TYR A 55 19.11 -13.40 -16.10
C TYR A 55 19.44 -14.48 -15.05
N TYR A 56 18.92 -14.31 -13.84
CA TYR A 56 19.01 -15.25 -12.72
C TYR A 56 17.75 -16.11 -12.70
N VAL A 57 17.88 -17.37 -13.12
CA VAL A 57 16.74 -18.28 -13.35
C VAL A 57 16.01 -18.60 -12.05
N SER A 58 16.75 -18.93 -11.00
CA SER A 58 16.18 -19.27 -9.68
C SER A 58 15.48 -18.09 -9.01
N GLU A 59 15.91 -16.87 -9.32
CA GLU A 59 15.37 -15.63 -8.76
C GLU A 59 14.31 -14.97 -9.65
N ASN A 60 14.05 -15.52 -10.85
CA ASN A 60 13.29 -14.86 -11.92
C ASN A 60 13.69 -13.37 -12.06
N ARG A 61 15.00 -13.07 -12.01
CA ARG A 61 15.51 -11.70 -12.01
C ARG A 61 16.31 -11.41 -13.26
N LEU A 62 16.00 -10.33 -13.97
CA LEU A 62 16.77 -9.81 -15.09
C LEU A 62 17.48 -8.51 -14.69
N GLU A 63 18.78 -8.44 -14.86
CA GLU A 63 19.58 -7.23 -14.73
C GLU A 63 19.96 -6.69 -16.10
N VAL A 64 19.97 -5.37 -16.23
CA VAL A 64 20.30 -4.67 -17.48
C VAL A 64 21.30 -3.56 -17.17
N TYR A 65 22.50 -3.71 -17.70
CA TYR A 65 23.62 -2.82 -17.53
C TYR A 65 23.72 -1.91 -18.75
N THR A 66 23.39 -0.64 -18.56
CA THR A 66 23.42 0.35 -19.64
C THR A 66 24.85 0.69 -20.09
N ILE A 67 24.99 0.94 -21.40
CA ILE A 67 26.12 1.64 -21.95
C ILE A 67 25.72 3.11 -22.06
N GLY A 68 26.43 3.98 -21.33
CA GLY A 68 25.97 5.34 -21.01
C GLY A 68 25.66 6.29 -22.18
N SER A 69 26.01 5.94 -23.43
CA SER A 69 25.61 6.69 -24.63
C SER A 69 24.25 6.27 -25.21
N GLN A 70 23.67 5.14 -24.77
CA GLN A 70 22.47 4.53 -25.34
C GLN A 70 21.29 4.41 -24.36
N GLU A 71 21.38 5.07 -23.20
CA GLU A 71 20.37 4.99 -22.14
C GLU A 71 18.96 5.39 -22.63
N GLU A 72 18.84 6.41 -23.48
CA GLU A 72 17.54 6.85 -24.01
C GLU A 72 16.88 5.82 -24.92
N LEU A 73 17.64 5.03 -25.68
CA LEU A 73 17.10 3.95 -26.51
C LEU A 73 16.55 2.82 -25.63
N LEU A 74 17.30 2.46 -24.59
CA LEU A 74 16.89 1.44 -23.64
C LEU A 74 15.65 1.85 -22.83
N LEU A 75 15.56 3.12 -22.43
CA LEU A 75 14.38 3.66 -21.73
C LEU A 75 13.11 3.55 -22.59
N ARG A 76 13.20 3.83 -23.89
CA ARG A 76 12.06 3.65 -24.83
C ARG A 76 11.67 2.18 -24.98
N PHE A 77 12.65 1.28 -24.98
CA PHE A 77 12.39 -0.15 -25.05
C PHE A 77 11.66 -0.68 -23.81
N PHE A 78 12.04 -0.20 -22.63
CA PHE A 78 11.39 -0.56 -21.38
C PHE A 78 9.90 -0.20 -21.30
N GLU A 79 9.44 0.72 -22.15
CA GLU A 79 8.03 1.10 -22.28
C GLU A 79 7.26 0.21 -23.29
N HIS A 80 7.93 -0.75 -23.94
CA HIS A 80 7.33 -1.59 -24.99
C HIS A 80 6.40 -2.69 -24.39
N PRO A 81 5.14 -2.85 -24.87
CA PRO A 81 4.16 -3.73 -24.22
C PRO A 81 4.56 -5.20 -24.02
N PRO A 82 5.21 -5.88 -24.99
CA PRO A 82 5.78 -7.22 -24.80
C PRO A 82 6.76 -7.31 -23.63
N PHE A 83 7.69 -6.36 -23.51
CA PHE A 83 8.64 -6.32 -22.40
C PHE A 83 7.94 -6.08 -21.07
N LEU A 84 6.95 -5.19 -21.03
CA LEU A 84 6.13 -4.95 -19.84
C LEU A 84 5.36 -6.20 -19.39
N ALA A 85 4.97 -7.08 -20.32
CA ALA A 85 4.25 -8.31 -20.03
C ALA A 85 5.10 -9.39 -19.34
N LEU A 86 6.44 -9.27 -19.37
CA LEU A 86 7.35 -10.16 -18.64
C LEU A 86 7.23 -10.02 -17.12
N PHE A 87 6.70 -8.89 -16.65
CA PHE A 87 6.67 -8.58 -15.23
C PHE A 87 5.34 -9.03 -14.63
N GLN A 88 5.34 -10.08 -13.79
CA GLN A 88 4.31 -10.18 -12.75
C GLN A 88 4.68 -9.15 -11.70
N ASN A 89 4.21 -7.93 -11.88
CA ASN A 89 4.20 -7.02 -10.76
C ASN A 89 2.93 -7.27 -9.94
N PRO A 90 3.04 -7.75 -8.69
CA PRO A 90 1.89 -7.90 -7.81
C PRO A 90 1.13 -6.58 -7.64
N VAL A 91 1.80 -5.44 -7.79
CA VAL A 91 1.19 -4.11 -7.77
C VAL A 91 0.30 -3.88 -9.00
N ASN A 92 0.68 -4.31 -10.20
CA ASN A 92 -0.13 -4.15 -11.40
C ASN A 92 -1.34 -5.09 -11.41
N HIS A 93 -1.12 -6.38 -11.10
CA HIS A 93 -2.22 -7.34 -10.95
C HIS A 93 -3.14 -6.96 -9.80
N GLY A 94 -2.58 -6.47 -8.69
CA GLY A 94 -3.34 -5.95 -7.55
C GLY A 94 -4.16 -4.72 -7.89
N LEU A 95 -3.64 -3.80 -8.72
CA LEU A 95 -4.37 -2.61 -9.16
C LEU A 95 -5.50 -2.92 -10.14
N ASP A 96 -5.29 -3.83 -11.10
CA ASP A 96 -6.35 -4.28 -12.01
C ASP A 96 -7.44 -5.08 -11.27
N ALA A 97 -7.03 -5.98 -10.36
CA ALA A 97 -7.97 -6.71 -9.50
C ALA A 97 -8.76 -5.76 -8.58
N LEU A 98 -8.10 -4.76 -7.99
CA LEU A 98 -8.76 -3.73 -7.19
C LEU A 98 -9.72 -2.89 -8.01
N TYR A 99 -9.34 -2.48 -9.21
CA TYR A 99 -10.23 -1.74 -10.10
C TYR A 99 -11.51 -2.53 -10.39
N LYS A 100 -11.36 -3.80 -10.79
CA LYS A 100 -12.50 -4.70 -11.03
C LYS A 100 -13.36 -4.87 -9.78
N ALA A 101 -12.74 -5.10 -8.62
CA ALA A 101 -13.44 -5.23 -7.35
C ALA A 101 -14.17 -3.94 -6.95
N ILE A 102 -13.58 -2.77 -7.17
CA ILE A 102 -14.20 -1.47 -6.89
C ILE A 102 -15.45 -1.29 -7.77
N LYS A 103 -15.36 -1.60 -9.06
CA LYS A 103 -16.49 -1.50 -9.99
C LYS A 103 -17.65 -2.47 -9.66
N GLN A 104 -17.32 -3.62 -9.08
CA GLN A 104 -18.27 -4.66 -8.70
C GLN A 104 -18.81 -4.49 -7.27
N SER A 105 -18.24 -3.57 -6.48
CA SER A 105 -18.62 -3.39 -5.08
C SER A 105 -19.99 -2.72 -4.94
N ASN A 106 -20.88 -3.41 -4.21
CA ASN A 106 -22.27 -2.98 -4.06
C ASN A 106 -22.53 -2.29 -2.70
N THR A 107 -21.60 -2.42 -1.74
CA THR A 107 -21.74 -1.80 -0.42
C THR A 107 -20.69 -0.71 -0.20
N LEU A 108 -21.05 0.31 0.59
CA LEU A 108 -20.15 1.41 0.95
C LEU A 108 -18.93 0.90 1.72
N GLU A 109 -19.10 -0.14 2.55
CA GLU A 109 -18.03 -0.75 3.34
C GLU A 109 -16.98 -1.42 2.45
N GLN A 110 -17.44 -2.19 1.45
CA GLN A 110 -16.57 -2.79 0.44
C GLN A 110 -15.83 -1.69 -0.35
N GLN A 111 -16.55 -0.68 -0.81
CA GLN A 111 -15.97 0.47 -1.51
C GLN A 111 -14.88 1.16 -0.67
N LEU A 112 -15.14 1.41 0.61
CA LEU A 112 -14.19 2.07 1.50
C LEU A 112 -12.94 1.24 1.75
N ALA A 113 -13.08 -0.07 1.91
CA ALA A 113 -11.96 -0.99 2.07
C ALA A 113 -11.09 -1.06 0.82
N LEU A 114 -11.72 -1.21 -0.35
CA LEU A 114 -11.03 -1.30 -1.64
C LEU A 114 -10.34 0.03 -2.01
N VAL A 115 -11.03 1.17 -1.83
CA VAL A 115 -10.44 2.51 -2.06
C VAL A 115 -9.32 2.79 -1.07
N ARG A 116 -9.37 2.28 0.16
CA ARG A 116 -8.25 2.39 1.11
C ARG A 116 -7.01 1.70 0.55
N HIS A 117 -7.16 0.47 0.08
CA HIS A 117 -6.06 -0.30 -0.49
C HIS A 117 -5.53 0.37 -1.77
N PHE A 118 -6.41 0.80 -2.66
CA PHE A 118 -6.05 1.59 -3.84
C PHE A 118 -5.29 2.88 -3.47
N CYS A 119 -5.77 3.65 -2.48
CA CYS A 119 -5.10 4.87 -2.01
C CYS A 119 -3.71 4.62 -1.41
N PHE A 120 -3.44 3.42 -0.90
CA PHE A 120 -2.10 3.03 -0.48
C PHE A 120 -1.20 2.81 -1.70
N LEU A 121 -1.65 1.99 -2.66
CA LEU A 121 -0.94 1.69 -3.90
C LEU A 121 -0.67 2.94 -4.74
N ALA A 122 -1.67 3.80 -4.81
CA ALA A 122 -1.62 5.11 -5.42
C ALA A 122 -0.43 5.92 -4.94
N LYS A 123 0.10 5.75 -3.73
CA LYS A 123 1.29 6.51 -3.29
C LYS A 123 2.55 6.21 -4.08
N PHE A 124 2.62 5.03 -4.68
CA PHE A 124 3.76 4.61 -5.51
C PHE A 124 3.60 5.09 -6.95
N VAL A 125 2.36 5.13 -7.45
CA VAL A 125 2.03 5.68 -8.77
C VAL A 125 1.94 7.21 -8.73
N LEU A 126 1.60 7.79 -7.58
CA LEU A 126 1.30 9.21 -7.41
C LEU A 126 2.40 10.12 -7.94
N PRO A 127 3.72 9.87 -7.73
CA PRO A 127 4.78 10.70 -8.31
C PRO A 127 4.75 10.76 -9.85
N LEU A 128 4.24 9.71 -10.49
CA LEU A 128 4.28 9.46 -11.93
C LEU A 128 3.08 10.07 -12.66
N LEU A 129 1.99 10.31 -11.95
CA LEU A 129 0.79 10.94 -12.49
C LEU A 129 0.99 12.42 -12.78
N ASP A 130 0.20 12.99 -13.70
CA ASP A 130 0.16 14.44 -13.86
C ASP A 130 -0.44 15.17 -12.63
N ALA A 131 -0.34 16.50 -12.61
CA ALA A 131 -0.82 17.32 -11.51
C ALA A 131 -2.33 17.19 -11.25
N SER A 132 -3.14 16.98 -12.30
CA SER A 132 -4.59 16.90 -12.21
C SER A 132 -5.03 15.59 -11.53
N HIS A 133 -4.46 14.47 -11.95
CA HIS A 133 -4.65 13.14 -11.39
C HIS A 133 -4.18 13.07 -9.94
N LYS A 134 -2.99 13.61 -9.65
CA LYS A 134 -2.46 13.76 -8.29
C LYS A 134 -3.44 14.48 -7.36
N LYS A 135 -4.05 15.58 -7.84
CA LYS A 135 -5.00 16.38 -7.05
C LYS A 135 -6.29 15.61 -6.76
N ARG A 136 -6.87 14.96 -7.76
CA ARG A 136 -8.12 14.17 -7.62
C ARG A 136 -7.93 13.01 -6.63
N LEU A 137 -6.83 12.27 -6.78
CA LEU A 137 -6.55 11.11 -5.94
C LEU A 137 -6.28 11.49 -4.47
N ARG A 138 -5.52 12.56 -4.25
CA ARG A 138 -5.34 13.12 -2.88
C ARG A 138 -6.66 13.54 -2.25
N LEU A 139 -7.56 14.14 -3.04
CA LEU A 139 -8.89 14.51 -2.57
C LEU A 139 -9.69 13.26 -2.19
N LEU A 140 -9.74 12.23 -3.04
CA LEU A 140 -10.41 10.98 -2.76
C LEU A 140 -9.89 10.35 -1.47
N CYS A 141 -8.56 10.22 -1.30
CA CYS A 141 -7.98 9.64 -0.09
C CYS A 141 -8.28 10.47 1.17
N LYS A 142 -8.38 11.80 1.06
CA LYS A 142 -8.81 12.67 2.17
C LYS A 142 -10.28 12.45 2.53
N ARG A 143 -11.16 12.30 1.53
CA ARG A 143 -12.59 12.05 1.72
C ARG A 143 -12.86 10.66 2.29
N GLN A 144 -12.20 9.64 1.75
CA GLN A 144 -12.23 8.26 2.24
C GLN A 144 -11.90 8.20 3.74
N LYS A 145 -10.74 8.75 4.15
CA LYS A 145 -10.33 8.78 5.55
C LYS A 145 -11.33 9.49 6.46
N LYS A 146 -11.92 10.58 5.97
CA LYS A 146 -12.92 11.33 6.72
C LYS A 146 -14.20 10.51 6.88
N LEU A 147 -14.69 9.89 5.81
CA LEU A 147 -15.91 9.09 5.84
C LEU A 147 -15.75 7.86 6.75
N THR A 148 -14.66 7.10 6.61
CA THR A 148 -14.35 5.97 7.50
C THR A 148 -14.36 6.41 8.97
N LYS A 149 -13.76 7.56 9.30
CA LYS A 149 -13.78 8.08 10.67
C LYS A 149 -15.20 8.38 11.16
N GLU A 150 -16.06 8.97 10.32
CA GLU A 150 -17.43 9.30 10.72
C GLU A 150 -18.32 8.06 10.87
N LEU A 151 -18.15 7.04 10.02
CA LEU A 151 -18.88 5.76 10.14
C LEU A 151 -18.48 4.97 11.39
N VAL A 152 -17.18 4.92 11.70
CA VAL A 152 -16.70 4.31 12.96
C VAL A 152 -17.30 5.03 14.16
N VAL A 153 -17.35 6.35 14.13
CA VAL A 153 -17.96 7.15 15.20
C VAL A 153 -19.47 6.88 15.31
N GLU A 154 -20.20 6.83 14.20
CA GLU A 154 -21.63 6.48 14.19
C GLU A 154 -21.90 5.09 14.80
N SER A 155 -21.08 4.10 14.43
CA SER A 155 -21.16 2.75 14.97
C SER A 155 -20.97 2.77 16.49
N LEU A 156 -19.98 3.51 17.01
CA LEU A 156 -19.76 3.63 18.45
C LEU A 156 -20.91 4.37 19.16
N PHE A 157 -21.43 5.45 18.57
CA PHE A 157 -22.66 6.10 19.10
C PHE A 157 -23.84 5.12 19.15
N THR A 158 -23.89 4.15 18.23
CA THR A 158 -24.90 3.09 18.25
C THR A 158 -24.65 2.06 19.34
N THR A 159 -23.41 1.59 19.47
CA THR A 159 -22.98 0.61 20.49
C THR A 159 -23.19 1.12 21.92
N TYR A 160 -23.03 2.42 22.15
CA TYR A 160 -23.24 3.03 23.47
C TYR A 160 -24.62 3.71 23.64
N GLU A 161 -25.57 3.46 22.73
CA GLU A 161 -26.95 3.96 22.85
C GLU A 161 -27.06 5.51 22.92
N LEU A 162 -26.16 6.21 22.23
CA LEU A 162 -26.08 7.67 22.18
C LEU A 162 -26.43 8.23 20.79
N GLN A 163 -27.20 7.52 19.97
CA GLN A 163 -27.45 7.86 18.56
C GLN A 163 -28.08 9.25 18.37
N GLU A 164 -28.76 9.79 19.39
CA GLU A 164 -29.36 11.13 19.39
C GLU A 164 -28.31 12.25 19.38
N PHE A 165 -27.13 12.02 19.94
CA PHE A 165 -26.02 12.98 19.99
C PHE A 165 -25.16 12.96 18.72
N PHE A 166 -25.40 12.01 17.81
CA PHE A 166 -24.63 11.90 16.59
C PHE A 166 -25.11 12.88 15.52
N ASN A 167 -24.18 13.64 14.93
CA ASN A 167 -24.48 14.57 13.85
C ASN A 167 -24.66 13.83 12.51
N ARG A 168 -25.87 13.29 12.29
CA ARG A 168 -26.26 12.56 11.06
C ARG A 168 -26.10 13.40 9.79
N GLN A 169 -26.39 14.71 9.85
CA GLN A 169 -26.26 15.60 8.70
C GLN A 169 -24.81 15.71 8.22
N LYS A 170 -23.86 15.75 9.15
CA LYS A 170 -22.42 15.79 8.85
C LYS A 170 -21.94 14.48 8.22
N LEU A 171 -22.45 13.32 8.65
CA LEU A 171 -22.16 12.05 7.99
C LEU A 171 -22.71 12.04 6.57
N LYS A 172 -24.00 12.40 6.39
CA LYS A 172 -24.64 12.50 5.08
C LYS A 172 -23.83 13.37 4.12
N THR A 173 -23.46 14.58 4.55
CA THR A 173 -22.64 15.51 3.76
C THR A 173 -21.24 14.93 3.45
N THR A 174 -20.65 14.17 4.38
CA THR A 174 -19.33 13.56 4.18
C THR A 174 -19.41 12.40 3.19
N ARG A 175 -20.50 11.63 3.22
CA ARG A 175 -20.81 10.56 2.27
C ARG A 175 -21.01 11.10 0.86
N GLU A 176 -21.87 12.10 0.69
CA GLU A 176 -22.10 12.76 -0.61
C GLU A 176 -20.78 13.31 -1.20
N LYS A 177 -19.94 13.93 -0.37
CA LYS A 177 -18.61 14.45 -0.80
C LYS A 177 -17.62 13.34 -1.15
N PHE A 178 -17.75 12.16 -0.57
CA PHE A 178 -16.94 11.00 -0.96
C PHE A 178 -17.45 10.43 -2.28
N GLU A 179 -18.75 10.19 -2.40
CA GLU A 179 -19.38 9.66 -3.61
C GLU A 179 -19.12 10.56 -4.82
N GLN A 180 -19.23 11.89 -4.67
CA GLN A 180 -18.87 12.85 -5.72
C GLN A 180 -17.38 12.80 -6.08
N ALA A 181 -16.49 12.68 -5.09
CA ALA A 181 -15.05 12.58 -5.36
C ALA A 181 -14.70 11.25 -6.03
N PHE A 182 -15.42 10.18 -5.71
CA PHE A 182 -15.25 8.84 -6.23
C PHE A 182 -15.77 8.71 -7.67
N SER A 183 -16.94 9.28 -7.99
CA SER A 183 -17.51 9.30 -9.34
C SER A 183 -16.75 10.22 -10.30
N GLY A 184 -16.04 11.23 -9.78
CA GLY A 184 -15.19 12.12 -10.57
C GLY A 184 -13.80 11.56 -10.91
N ILE A 185 -13.49 10.32 -10.54
CA ILE A 185 -12.26 9.63 -10.96
C ILE A 185 -12.52 8.86 -12.25
N ASP A 186 -11.68 9.12 -13.26
CA ASP A 186 -11.57 8.24 -14.40
C ASP A 186 -10.72 7.03 -14.01
N TRP A 187 -11.40 5.92 -13.70
CA TRP A 187 -10.74 4.71 -13.24
C TRP A 187 -10.04 3.94 -14.36
N GLU A 188 -10.48 4.11 -15.61
CA GLU A 188 -9.87 3.47 -16.78
C GLU A 188 -8.56 4.17 -17.14
N GLU A 189 -8.56 5.50 -17.13
CA GLU A 189 -7.34 6.32 -17.30
C GLU A 189 -6.32 6.02 -16.19
N MET A 190 -6.75 5.93 -14.93
CA MET A 190 -5.88 5.59 -13.80
C MET A 190 -5.26 4.19 -13.91
N ALA A 191 -6.03 3.21 -14.41
CA ALA A 191 -5.53 1.85 -14.66
C ALA A 191 -4.54 1.84 -15.83
N SER A 192 -4.84 2.54 -16.93
CA SER A 192 -3.95 2.66 -18.08
C SER A 192 -2.62 3.32 -17.70
N LEU A 193 -2.65 4.43 -16.96
CA LEU A 193 -1.46 5.10 -16.45
C LEU A 193 -0.64 4.20 -15.53
N THR A 194 -1.30 3.37 -14.73
CA THR A 194 -0.62 2.38 -13.87
C THR A 194 0.09 1.32 -14.71
N GLN A 195 -0.58 0.78 -15.74
CA GLN A 195 0.03 -0.18 -16.67
C GLN A 195 1.20 0.43 -17.43
N GLN A 196 1.10 1.69 -17.86
CA GLN A 196 2.21 2.41 -18.49
C GLN A 196 3.38 2.61 -17.51
N CYS A 197 3.09 2.82 -16.23
CA CYS A 197 4.10 2.95 -15.16
C CYS A 197 4.60 1.60 -14.61
N ALA A 198 4.19 0.47 -15.20
CA ALA A 198 4.48 -0.88 -14.74
C ALA A 198 5.97 -1.12 -14.50
N PHE A 199 6.83 -0.58 -15.37
CA PHE A 199 8.28 -0.64 -15.26
C PHE A 199 8.81 -0.06 -13.94
N MET A 200 8.41 1.18 -13.61
CA MET A 200 8.84 1.85 -12.38
C MET A 200 8.29 1.18 -11.12
N LEU A 201 7.08 0.60 -11.23
CA LEU A 201 6.50 -0.18 -10.16
C LEU A 201 7.19 -1.55 -10.01
N GLY A 202 7.68 -2.13 -11.11
CA GLY A 202 8.32 -3.46 -11.16
C GLY A 202 9.69 -3.48 -10.48
N GLN A 203 10.33 -2.31 -10.40
CA GLN A 203 11.56 -2.09 -9.64
C GLN A 203 11.31 -1.80 -8.15
N PHE A 204 10.05 -1.82 -7.69
CA PHE A 204 9.76 -1.51 -6.30
C PHE A 204 10.11 -2.71 -5.41
N PRO A 205 11.10 -2.59 -4.50
CA PRO A 205 11.60 -3.74 -3.74
C PRO A 205 10.64 -4.05 -2.59
N LEU A 206 9.51 -4.70 -2.88
CA LEU A 206 8.43 -4.95 -1.91
C LEU A 206 8.94 -5.65 -0.65
N GLU A 207 9.80 -6.65 -0.81
CA GLU A 207 10.42 -7.38 0.29
C GLU A 207 11.28 -6.46 1.16
N GLU A 208 12.16 -5.64 0.56
CA GLU A 208 12.96 -4.68 1.31
C GLU A 208 12.09 -3.65 2.03
N LYS A 209 10.95 -3.26 1.44
CA LYS A 209 10.01 -2.29 2.01
C LYS A 209 9.17 -2.91 3.14
N GLU A 210 8.81 -4.19 3.02
CA GLU A 210 8.18 -4.98 4.08
C GLU A 210 9.15 -5.11 5.26
N LEU A 211 10.40 -5.52 5.02
CA LEU A 211 11.44 -5.61 6.05
C LEU A 211 11.68 -4.25 6.74
N LYS A 212 11.72 -3.15 5.97
CA LYS A 212 11.80 -1.79 6.54
C LYS A 212 10.56 -1.44 7.35
N ALA A 213 9.37 -1.88 6.94
CA ALA A 213 8.13 -1.67 7.70
C ALA A 213 8.11 -2.49 8.99
N GLN A 214 8.61 -3.72 8.97
CA GLN A 214 8.79 -4.57 10.15
C GLN A 214 9.75 -3.91 11.15
N ARG A 215 10.95 -3.48 10.71
CA ARG A 215 11.90 -2.76 11.59
C ARG A 215 11.28 -1.49 12.17
N SER A 216 10.58 -0.72 11.35
CA SER A 216 9.88 0.49 11.81
C SER A 216 8.77 0.20 12.82
N LEU A 217 8.09 -0.96 12.71
CA LEU A 217 7.10 -1.41 13.67
C LEU A 217 7.76 -1.76 15.00
N VAL A 218 8.83 -2.56 14.99
CA VAL A 218 9.59 -2.92 16.20
C VAL A 218 10.10 -1.66 16.91
N GLU A 219 10.73 -0.74 16.18
CA GLU A 219 11.16 0.54 16.75
C GLU A 219 10.01 1.38 17.33
N ALA A 220 8.85 1.39 16.66
CA ALA A 220 7.69 2.13 17.14
C ALA A 220 7.16 1.54 18.45
N VAL A 221 7.14 0.21 18.57
CA VAL A 221 6.74 -0.51 19.79
C VAL A 221 7.72 -0.23 20.93
N GLN A 222 9.03 -0.31 20.68
CA GLN A 222 10.07 -0.03 21.68
C GLN A 222 10.04 1.41 22.23
N LYS A 223 9.53 2.37 21.44
CA LYS A 223 9.38 3.78 21.84
C LYS A 223 8.16 4.02 22.72
N VAL A 224 7.31 3.02 22.98
CA VAL A 224 6.17 3.14 23.89
C VAL A 224 6.65 2.94 25.32
N HIS A 225 7.02 4.05 25.98
CA HIS A 225 7.49 4.02 27.38
C HIS A 225 6.36 4.13 28.42
N SER A 226 5.16 4.50 27.99
CA SER A 226 3.98 4.65 28.87
C SER A 226 2.69 4.42 28.08
N GLU A 227 1.70 3.82 28.73
CA GLU A 227 0.34 3.63 28.19
C GLU A 227 -0.36 4.95 27.85
N ASN A 228 0.07 6.04 28.47
CA ASN A 228 -0.47 7.38 28.25
C ASN A 228 0.17 8.08 27.03
N ASP A 229 1.19 7.49 26.39
CA ASP A 229 1.77 8.05 25.17
C ASP A 229 0.93 7.70 23.94
N ILE A 230 -0.22 8.38 23.84
CA ILE A 230 -1.15 8.30 22.70
C ILE A 230 -0.42 8.56 21.38
N LYS A 231 0.63 9.41 21.37
CA LYS A 231 1.38 9.71 20.14
C LYS A 231 2.24 8.51 19.73
N ALA A 232 2.91 7.84 20.67
CA ALA A 232 3.68 6.63 20.40
C ALA A 232 2.78 5.47 19.95
N LEU A 233 1.69 5.19 20.67
CA LEU A 233 0.73 4.14 20.28
C LEU A 233 0.12 4.38 18.89
N LYS A 234 -0.18 5.64 18.56
CA LYS A 234 -0.64 6.00 17.22
C LYS A 234 0.43 5.78 16.14
N LYS A 235 1.72 5.87 16.47
CA LYS A 235 2.80 5.51 15.53
C LYS A 235 2.85 3.99 15.33
N VAL A 236 2.70 3.19 16.40
CA VAL A 236 2.61 1.73 16.31
C VAL A 236 1.44 1.32 15.41
N TYR A 237 0.24 1.85 15.67
CA TYR A 237 -0.94 1.58 14.84
C TYR A 237 -0.71 1.87 13.35
N LYS A 238 -0.07 2.99 13.03
CA LYS A 238 0.28 3.33 11.64
C LYS A 238 1.32 2.38 11.05
N ALA A 239 2.27 1.91 11.85
CA ALA A 239 3.29 0.97 11.41
C ALA A 239 2.69 -0.42 11.14
N VAL A 240 1.81 -0.91 12.01
CA VAL A 240 1.02 -2.15 11.80
C VAL A 240 0.26 -2.08 10.48
N LYS A 241 -0.54 -1.02 10.28
CA LYS A 241 -1.28 -0.84 9.02
C LYS A 241 -0.40 -0.82 7.80
N ARG A 242 0.74 -0.13 7.87
CA ARG A 242 1.69 -0.06 6.75
C ARG A 242 2.29 -1.43 6.43
N ARG A 243 2.62 -2.24 7.44
CA ARG A 243 3.13 -3.60 7.24
C ARG A 243 2.07 -4.49 6.60
N LEU A 244 0.84 -4.47 7.12
CA LEU A 244 -0.29 -5.21 6.53
C LEU A 244 -0.58 -4.80 5.09
N ASP A 245 -0.52 -3.51 4.78
CA ASP A 245 -0.67 -3.01 3.42
C ASP A 245 0.44 -3.59 2.49
N PHE A 246 1.69 -3.71 2.96
CA PHE A 246 2.78 -4.33 2.18
C PHE A 246 2.65 -5.84 2.04
N LEU A 247 2.28 -6.57 3.10
CA LEU A 247 2.06 -8.02 3.06
C LEU A 247 0.93 -8.37 2.08
N SER A 248 -0.15 -7.59 2.09
CA SER A 248 -1.23 -7.71 1.12
C SER A 248 -0.76 -7.52 -0.32
N MET A 249 0.24 -6.67 -0.55
CA MET A 249 0.80 -6.44 -1.90
C MET A 249 1.72 -7.55 -2.34
N SER A 250 2.57 -8.07 -1.46
CA SER A 250 3.46 -9.19 -1.76
C SER A 250 2.73 -10.53 -1.78
N MET A 251 1.39 -10.52 -1.59
CA MET A 251 0.57 -11.73 -1.42
C MET A 251 1.08 -12.63 -0.29
N ALA A 252 1.77 -12.05 0.69
CA ALA A 252 2.25 -12.76 1.86
C ALA A 252 1.16 -12.81 2.92
N ALA A 253 1.03 -13.96 3.57
CA ALA A 253 0.08 -14.12 4.66
C ALA A 253 0.55 -13.30 5.88
N PRO A 254 -0.30 -12.45 6.47
CA PRO A 254 0.02 -11.80 7.73
C PRO A 254 0.04 -12.82 8.87
N THR A 255 0.90 -12.59 9.87
CA THR A 255 0.90 -13.39 11.10
C THR A 255 -0.35 -13.10 11.92
N GLU A 256 -0.79 -14.07 12.71
CA GLU A 256 -1.95 -13.91 13.60
C GLU A 256 -1.75 -12.74 14.56
N ASP A 257 -0.58 -12.62 15.18
CA ASP A 257 -0.26 -11.53 16.11
C ASP A 257 -0.37 -10.14 15.46
N LEU A 258 0.02 -10.02 14.19
CA LEU A 258 -0.06 -8.76 13.47
C LEU A 258 -1.52 -8.36 13.21
N LEU A 259 -2.38 -9.35 12.94
CA LEU A 259 -3.83 -9.13 12.79
C LEU A 259 -4.46 -8.75 14.13
N GLN A 260 -4.14 -9.49 15.21
CA GLN A 260 -4.61 -9.18 16.56
C GLN A 260 -4.16 -7.77 17.01
N LEU A 261 -2.91 -7.38 16.72
CA LEU A 261 -2.43 -6.03 16.98
C LEU A 261 -3.19 -4.96 16.18
N GLU A 262 -3.53 -5.22 14.92
CA GLU A 262 -4.33 -4.27 14.11
C GLU A 262 -5.72 -4.10 14.69
N GLU A 263 -6.34 -5.19 15.13
CA GLU A 263 -7.65 -5.19 15.75
C GLU A 263 -7.64 -4.40 17.07
N VAL A 264 -6.71 -4.74 17.98
CA VAL A 264 -6.61 -4.09 19.29
C VAL A 264 -6.31 -2.60 19.14
N LEU A 265 -5.29 -2.23 18.36
CA LEU A 265 -4.91 -0.83 18.16
C LEU A 265 -5.95 -0.07 17.31
N GLY A 266 -6.63 -0.75 16.39
CA GLY A 266 -7.71 -0.19 15.59
C GLY A 266 -8.92 0.16 16.43
N SER A 267 -9.33 -0.76 17.32
CA SER A 267 -10.40 -0.55 18.28
C SER A 267 -10.04 0.56 19.28
N TRP A 268 -8.84 0.51 19.88
CA TRP A 268 -8.31 1.56 20.75
C TRP A 268 -8.36 2.94 20.09
N TYR A 269 -7.84 3.08 18.86
CA TYR A 269 -7.81 4.36 18.16
C TYR A 269 -9.23 4.88 17.87
N SER A 270 -10.18 3.97 17.61
CA SER A 270 -11.59 4.30 17.41
C SER A 270 -12.24 4.84 18.69
N LEU A 271 -11.95 4.22 19.84
CA LEU A 271 -12.41 4.68 21.16
C LEU A 271 -11.81 6.05 21.53
N ILE A 272 -10.52 6.28 21.29
CA ILE A 272 -9.89 7.60 21.49
C ILE A 272 -10.57 8.68 20.63
N VAL A 273 -10.84 8.36 19.36
CA VAL A 273 -11.56 9.26 18.46
C VAL A 273 -12.99 9.55 18.94
N PHE A 274 -13.66 8.56 19.53
CA PHE A 274 -15.00 8.69 20.07
C PHE A 274 -15.02 9.51 21.35
N GLN A 275 -14.10 9.26 22.28
CA GLN A 275 -13.90 10.08 23.47
C GLN A 275 -13.66 11.56 23.12
N ASP A 276 -12.79 11.83 22.13
CA ASP A 276 -12.56 13.17 21.58
C ASP A 276 -13.83 13.84 21.03
N ARG A 277 -14.84 13.07 20.63
CA ARG A 277 -16.14 13.59 20.15
C ARG A 277 -17.05 13.91 21.33
N LEU A 278 -17.13 13.03 22.31
CA LEU A 278 -17.95 13.23 23.51
C LEU A 278 -17.46 14.45 24.31
N LEU A 279 -16.14 14.62 24.45
CA LEU A 279 -15.51 15.77 25.12
C LEU A 279 -15.77 17.12 24.44
N LYS A 280 -16.26 17.13 23.20
CA LYS A 280 -16.58 18.34 22.43
C LYS A 280 -18.07 18.68 22.44
N LEU A 281 -18.89 17.89 23.13
CA LEU A 281 -20.30 18.23 23.33
C LEU A 281 -20.37 19.36 24.36
N ASP A 282 -21.09 20.43 24.01
CA ASP A 282 -21.36 21.51 24.95
C ASP A 282 -22.38 21.01 25.98
N ASN A 283 -22.03 21.07 27.27
CA ASN A 283 -22.84 20.60 28.40
C ASN A 283 -23.34 19.14 28.24
N PRO A 284 -22.44 18.14 28.27
CA PRO A 284 -22.82 16.75 28.09
C PRO A 284 -23.77 16.28 29.21
N PRO A 285 -24.89 15.61 28.89
CA PRO A 285 -25.79 15.07 29.90
C PRO A 285 -25.13 13.94 30.70
N MET A 286 -25.73 13.59 31.84
CA MET A 286 -25.19 12.55 32.73
C MET A 286 -25.01 11.19 32.03
N THR A 287 -25.89 10.84 31.08
CA THR A 287 -25.77 9.63 30.26
C THR A 287 -24.48 9.61 29.44
N VAL A 288 -24.12 10.74 28.82
CA VAL A 288 -22.85 10.89 28.09
C VAL A 288 -21.66 10.77 29.04
N MET A 289 -21.74 11.37 30.23
CA MET A 289 -20.68 11.28 31.24
C MET A 289 -20.46 9.83 31.72
N GLN A 290 -21.53 9.07 31.93
CA GLN A 290 -21.45 7.64 32.27
C GLN A 290 -20.82 6.82 31.14
N VAL A 291 -21.21 7.08 29.89
CA VAL A 291 -20.59 6.44 28.72
C VAL A 291 -19.11 6.80 28.61
N MET A 292 -18.71 8.03 28.90
CA MET A 292 -17.29 8.41 28.89
C MET A 292 -16.46 7.59 29.88
N VAL A 293 -17.00 7.30 31.07
CA VAL A 293 -16.33 6.41 32.04
C VAL A 293 -16.21 4.99 31.46
N LYS A 294 -17.27 4.46 30.85
CA LYS A 294 -17.23 3.14 30.19
C LYS A 294 -16.19 3.11 29.06
N VAL A 295 -16.14 4.14 28.22
CA VAL A 295 -15.15 4.28 27.15
C VAL A 295 -13.71 4.32 27.71
N GLN A 296 -13.48 4.97 28.85
CA GLN A 296 -12.17 4.96 29.51
C GLN A 296 -11.77 3.56 29.98
N LEU A 297 -12.71 2.81 30.55
CA LEU A 297 -12.46 1.41 30.93
C LEU A 297 -12.14 0.54 29.70
N ASP A 298 -12.91 0.68 28.63
CA ASP A 298 -12.68 -0.05 27.38
C ASP A 298 -11.32 0.32 26.74
N ILE A 299 -10.90 1.58 26.83
CA ILE A 299 -9.55 2.02 26.42
C ILE A 299 -8.49 1.29 27.24
N GLN A 300 -8.64 1.21 28.57
CA GLN A 300 -7.68 0.52 29.43
C GLN A 300 -7.58 -0.97 29.08
N ILE A 301 -8.72 -1.64 28.86
CA ILE A 301 -8.75 -3.05 28.43
C ILE A 301 -7.96 -3.24 27.13
N LYS A 302 -8.10 -2.33 26.16
CA LYS A 302 -7.34 -2.40 24.90
C LYS A 302 -5.85 -2.12 25.09
N LEU A 303 -5.47 -1.26 26.03
CA LEU A 303 -4.07 -1.02 26.39
C LEU A 303 -3.44 -2.24 27.05
N ASP A 304 -4.17 -2.93 27.91
CA ASP A 304 -3.70 -4.15 28.57
C ASP A 304 -3.58 -5.32 27.57
N ALA A 305 -4.54 -5.46 26.64
CA ALA A 305 -4.44 -6.42 25.53
C ALA A 305 -3.24 -6.12 24.63
N PHE A 306 -2.99 -4.85 24.30
CA PHE A 306 -1.82 -4.44 23.53
C PHE A 306 -0.53 -4.86 24.23
N ARG A 307 -0.43 -4.63 25.55
CA ARG A 307 0.74 -5.04 26.35
C ARG A 307 1.00 -6.54 26.24
N ALA A 308 -0.02 -7.36 26.46
CA ALA A 308 0.09 -8.81 26.37
C ALA A 308 0.59 -9.29 25.00
N LEU A 309 0.12 -8.66 23.91
CA LEU A 309 0.57 -8.98 22.55
C LEU A 309 2.00 -8.52 22.26
N THR A 310 2.45 -7.43 22.90
CA THR A 310 3.80 -6.90 22.69
C THR A 310 4.86 -7.46 23.62
N SER A 311 4.47 -8.06 24.75
CA SER A 311 5.43 -8.71 25.65
C SER A 311 6.13 -9.89 24.99
N GLU A 312 5.42 -10.69 24.19
CA GLU A 312 6.01 -11.80 23.44
C GLU A 312 6.91 -11.31 22.30
N LEU A 313 6.51 -10.24 21.60
CA LEU A 313 7.34 -9.58 20.58
C LEU A 313 8.61 -8.89 21.14
N TRP A 314 8.68 -8.66 22.46
CA TRP A 314 9.83 -8.06 23.15
C TRP A 314 10.91 -9.07 23.55
N GLU A 315 10.58 -10.35 23.68
CA GLU A 315 11.55 -11.36 24.13
C GLU A 315 12.41 -11.91 22.96
N ASP A 316 11.89 -11.96 21.73
CA ASP A 316 12.61 -12.44 20.53
C ASP A 316 13.64 -11.46 19.95
N SER A 317 13.90 -10.33 20.61
CA SER A 317 14.81 -9.28 20.12
C SER A 317 15.93 -8.88 21.08
N GLN A 318 16.19 -9.71 22.10
CA GLN A 318 17.44 -9.69 22.89
C GLN A 318 18.41 -10.79 22.44
#